data_AF-A0A914FPH7-F1
#
_entry.id   AF-A0A914FPH7-F1
#
_cell.length_a   1.000
_cell.length_b   1.000
_cell.length_c   1.000
_cell.angle_alpha   90.00
_cell.angle_beta   90.00
_cell.angle_gamma   90.00
#
_symmetry.space_group_name_H-M   'P 1'
#
loop_
_entity.id
_entity.type
_entity.pdbx_description
1 polymer ?
#
loop_
_entity_poly.entity_id
_entity_poly.type
_entity_poly.pdbx_seq_one_letter_code
_entity_poly.pdbx_strand_id
1 'polypeptide(L)'
;MIGTLFLWVFFPSLNAATTEPEDARHRAIMNTYLSMVSCTVTTFLVSSLSDAFGRFNMLHIQSSTLAGGIAIGTVANVILYPHHAIIVGFITGVLSVVGHVAVTALSVFFALWNNPADYGPRIHKIYPYYKGGERGGDRDQYIQALFQLSGIFITLLAAILSGIFTGLIVRLRIWYHIPNQISWEDTNYYKGAQFALFGK
;
A
#
# COMPACT_ATOMS: atom_id res chain seq x y z
N MET A 1 0.37 -18.13 0.78
CA MET A 1 1.74 -17.83 1.27
C MET A 1 2.73 -17.54 0.16
N ILE A 2 2.86 -18.39 -0.86
CA ILE A 2 3.85 -18.14 -1.94
C ILE A 2 3.68 -16.75 -2.59
N GLY A 3 2.46 -16.36 -2.94
CA GLY A 3 2.17 -15.02 -3.49
C GLY A 3 2.58 -13.89 -2.55
N THR A 4 2.29 -14.01 -1.25
CA THR A 4 2.71 -13.03 -0.24
C THR A 4 4.23 -12.89 -0.19
N LEU A 5 4.98 -13.99 -0.21
CA LEU A 5 6.45 -13.93 -0.20
C LEU A 5 7.02 -13.27 -1.46
N PHE A 6 6.49 -13.60 -2.63
CA PHE A 6 6.88 -12.93 -3.88
C PHE A 6 6.60 -11.43 -3.82
N LEU A 7 5.40 -11.02 -3.42
CA LEU A 7 5.07 -9.61 -3.26
C LEU A 7 5.96 -8.94 -2.23
N TRP A 8 6.27 -9.61 -1.12
CA TRP A 8 7.09 -9.05 -0.04
C TRP A 8 8.52 -8.77 -0.51
N VAL A 9 9.13 -9.72 -1.22
CA VAL A 9 10.51 -9.61 -1.74
C VAL A 9 10.61 -8.55 -2.84
N PHE A 10 9.62 -8.47 -3.74
CA PHE A 10 9.68 -7.55 -4.89
C PHE A 10 9.07 -6.17 -4.62
N PHE A 11 8.39 -5.95 -3.48
CA PHE A 11 7.77 -4.67 -3.15
C PHE A 11 8.74 -3.47 -3.14
N PRO A 12 9.97 -3.58 -2.58
CA PRO A 12 10.94 -2.49 -2.64
C PRO A 12 11.26 -2.06 -4.07
N SER A 13 11.33 -3.02 -5.00
CA SER A 13 11.51 -2.75 -6.43
C SER A 13 10.28 -2.07 -7.04
N LEU A 14 9.06 -2.45 -6.63
CA LEU A 14 7.82 -1.80 -7.09
C LEU A 14 7.80 -0.31 -6.71
N ASN A 15 8.11 0.02 -5.46
CA ASN A 15 8.12 1.42 -4.99
C ASN A 15 9.28 2.25 -5.57
N ALA A 16 10.37 1.60 -5.96
CA ALA A 16 11.55 2.28 -6.51
C ALA A 16 11.57 2.35 -8.04
N ALA A 17 10.70 1.63 -8.75
CA ALA A 17 10.75 1.43 -10.20
C ALA A 17 10.78 2.73 -11.01
N THR A 18 9.97 3.71 -10.63
CA THR A 18 9.85 5.00 -11.32
C THR A 18 10.61 6.13 -10.61
N THR A 19 11.47 5.79 -9.64
CA THR A 19 12.19 6.80 -8.85
C THR A 19 13.53 7.15 -9.51
N GLU A 20 13.60 8.36 -10.02
CA GLU A 20 14.85 9.03 -10.42
C GLU A 20 15.06 10.23 -9.49
N PRO A 21 16.29 10.61 -9.09
CA PRO A 21 17.62 10.06 -9.43
C PRO A 21 18.02 8.80 -8.64
N GLU A 22 19.16 8.18 -8.98
CA GLU A 22 19.64 6.91 -8.40
C GLU A 22 19.73 6.91 -6.85
N ASP A 23 20.11 8.02 -6.23
CA ASP A 23 20.13 8.15 -4.77
C ASP A 23 18.73 7.98 -4.15
N ALA A 24 17.71 8.53 -4.81
CA ALA A 24 16.32 8.45 -4.36
C ALA A 24 15.77 7.03 -4.54
N ARG A 25 16.22 6.33 -5.58
CA ARG A 25 15.91 4.91 -5.82
C ARG A 25 16.43 4.02 -4.69
N HIS A 26 17.69 4.18 -4.29
CA HIS A 26 18.27 3.43 -3.18
C HIS A 26 17.55 3.71 -1.85
N ARG A 27 17.19 4.97 -1.57
CA ARG A 27 16.38 5.31 -0.39
C ARG A 27 15.00 4.67 -0.44
N ALA A 28 14.32 4.69 -1.59
CA ALA A 28 13.02 4.07 -1.75
C ALA A 28 13.04 2.57 -1.46
N ILE A 29 14.08 1.86 -1.93
CA ILE A 29 14.29 0.44 -1.65
C ILE A 29 14.48 0.21 -0.14
N MET A 30 15.42 0.93 0.48
CA MET A 30 15.75 0.75 1.90
C MET A 30 14.59 1.12 2.83
N ASN A 31 13.92 2.24 2.58
CA ASN A 31 12.76 2.68 3.38
C ASN A 31 11.58 1.70 3.23
N THR A 32 11.31 1.21 2.01
CA THR A 32 10.26 0.21 1.80
C THR A 32 10.57 -1.08 2.54
N TYR A 33 11.81 -1.56 2.45
CA TYR A 33 12.26 -2.75 3.17
C TYR A 33 12.12 -2.60 4.69
N LEU A 34 12.60 -1.50 5.27
CA LEU A 34 12.52 -1.25 6.71
C LEU A 34 11.07 -1.12 7.21
N SER A 35 10.22 -0.44 6.45
CA SER A 35 8.78 -0.37 6.74
C SER A 35 8.13 -1.74 6.74
N MET A 36 8.46 -2.58 5.75
CA MET A 36 7.89 -3.93 5.64
C MET A 36 8.38 -4.88 6.73
N VAL A 37 9.64 -4.80 7.14
CA VAL A 37 10.17 -5.55 8.29
C VAL A 37 9.50 -5.14 9.59
N SER A 38 9.35 -3.84 9.82
CA SER A 38 8.62 -3.34 11.01
C SER A 38 7.16 -3.80 11.00
N CYS A 39 6.52 -3.73 9.83
CA CYS A 39 5.14 -4.14 9.63
C CYS A 39 4.94 -5.65 9.83
N THR A 40 5.86 -6.50 9.37
CA THR A 40 5.77 -7.95 9.58
C THR A 40 5.85 -8.30 11.06
N VAL A 41 6.87 -7.79 11.76
CA VAL A 41 7.04 -8.04 13.21
C VAL A 41 5.78 -7.60 13.97
N THR A 42 5.29 -6.39 13.67
CA THR A 42 4.09 -5.86 14.33
C THR A 42 2.84 -6.68 13.99
N THR A 43 2.69 -7.13 12.75
CA THR A 43 1.58 -7.99 12.32
C THR A 43 1.56 -9.30 13.11
N PHE A 44 2.71 -9.96 13.29
CA PHE A 44 2.79 -11.18 14.08
C PHE A 44 2.45 -10.93 15.56
N LEU A 45 2.98 -9.86 16.14
CA LEU A 45 2.69 -9.48 17.53
C LEU A 45 1.20 -9.20 17.74
N VAL A 46 0.61 -8.32 16.92
CA VAL A 46 -0.80 -7.93 17.06
C VAL A 46 -1.74 -9.08 16.71
N SER A 47 -1.38 -9.93 15.74
CA SER A 47 -2.16 -11.13 15.40
C SER A 47 -2.20 -12.12 16.57
N SER A 48 -1.08 -12.33 17.28
CA SER A 48 -1.06 -13.15 18.50
C SER A 48 -1.86 -12.52 19.64
N LEU A 49 -1.74 -11.20 19.85
CA LEU A 49 -2.48 -10.49 20.90
C LEU A 49 -4.00 -10.43 20.63
N SER A 50 -4.40 -10.50 19.37
CA SER A 50 -5.81 -10.43 18.96
C SER A 50 -6.54 -11.76 19.16
N ASP A 51 -5.82 -12.88 19.35
CA ASP A 51 -6.40 -14.18 19.66
C ASP A 51 -6.29 -14.48 21.15
N ALA A 52 -7.39 -14.93 21.77
CA ALA A 52 -7.43 -15.25 23.20
C ALA A 52 -6.48 -16.39 23.59
N PHE A 53 -6.08 -17.23 22.62
CA PHE A 53 -5.15 -18.34 22.81
C PHE A 53 -3.75 -18.05 22.25
N GLY A 54 -3.48 -16.82 21.80
CA GLY A 54 -2.18 -16.42 21.25
C GLY A 54 -1.86 -17.02 19.87
N ARG A 55 -2.84 -17.61 19.17
CA ARG A 55 -2.61 -18.28 17.88
C ARG A 55 -2.53 -17.26 16.76
N PHE A 56 -1.72 -17.57 15.76
CA PHE A 56 -1.58 -16.71 14.60
C PHE A 56 -2.69 -16.95 13.58
N ASN A 57 -3.40 -15.88 13.21
CA ASN A 57 -4.30 -15.92 12.07
C ASN A 57 -3.52 -15.74 10.77
N MET A 58 -3.56 -16.75 9.90
CA MET A 58 -2.87 -16.72 8.63
C MET A 58 -3.38 -15.60 7.72
N LEU A 59 -4.66 -15.20 7.79
CA LEU A 59 -5.21 -14.09 6.99
C LEU A 59 -4.49 -12.77 7.27
N HIS A 60 -4.20 -12.47 8.55
CA HIS A 60 -3.41 -11.30 8.94
C HIS A 60 -1.99 -11.39 8.36
N ILE A 61 -1.37 -12.57 8.41
CA ILE A 61 -0.01 -12.77 7.89
C ILE A 61 0.02 -12.62 6.37
N GLN A 62 -1.00 -13.08 5.63
CA GLN A 62 -0.99 -13.02 4.16
C GLN A 62 -1.15 -11.60 3.62
N SER A 63 -1.89 -10.75 4.34
CA SER A 63 -2.30 -9.42 3.86
C SER A 63 -1.62 -8.28 4.61
N SER A 64 -1.65 -8.30 5.94
CA SER A 64 -1.17 -7.19 6.77
C SER A 64 0.34 -7.02 6.73
N THR A 65 1.11 -8.09 6.52
CA THR A 65 2.57 -8.01 6.34
C THR A 65 3.02 -7.21 5.12
N LEU A 66 2.13 -7.03 4.12
CA LEU A 66 2.36 -6.24 2.92
C LEU A 66 1.91 -4.78 3.08
N ALA A 67 1.09 -4.47 4.09
CA ALA A 67 0.49 -3.16 4.25
C ALA A 67 1.53 -2.05 4.43
N GLY A 68 2.65 -2.33 5.12
CA GLY A 68 3.74 -1.37 5.30
C GLY A 68 4.40 -0.92 3.99
N GLY A 69 4.44 -1.79 2.97
CA GLY A 69 4.94 -1.45 1.64
C GLY A 69 3.99 -0.53 0.88
N ILE A 70 2.68 -0.75 1.02
CA ILE A 70 1.63 0.11 0.46
C ILE A 70 1.64 1.48 1.13
N ALA A 71 1.76 1.52 2.46
CA ALA A 71 1.72 2.75 3.25
C ALA A 71 2.84 3.73 2.90
N ILE A 72 4.06 3.21 2.74
CA ILE A 72 5.24 4.04 2.50
C ILE A 72 5.41 4.42 1.01
N GLY A 73 4.68 3.80 0.09
CA GLY A 73 4.94 3.89 -1.36
C GLY A 73 5.01 5.32 -1.91
N THR A 74 4.18 6.24 -1.43
CA THR A 74 4.18 7.64 -1.89
C THR A 74 5.33 8.49 -1.34
N VAL A 75 5.95 8.07 -0.23
CA VAL A 75 6.97 8.82 0.51
C VAL A 75 8.30 8.08 0.63
N ALA A 76 8.42 6.88 0.06
CA ALA A 76 9.58 6.00 0.19
C ALA A 76 10.89 6.67 -0.26
N ASN A 77 10.83 7.51 -1.29
CA ASN A 77 11.96 8.27 -1.83
C ASN A 77 12.27 9.58 -1.06
N VAL A 78 11.30 10.07 -0.27
CA VAL A 78 11.35 11.35 0.46
C VAL A 78 11.73 11.17 1.93
N ILE A 79 11.53 10.00 2.53
CA ILE A 79 11.97 9.76 3.91
C ILE A 79 13.50 9.76 3.98
N LEU A 80 14.06 10.70 4.74
CA LEU A 80 15.51 10.85 4.92
C LEU A 80 16.05 9.91 6.00
N TYR A 81 15.32 9.77 7.11
CA TYR A 81 15.80 8.99 8.24
C TYR A 81 15.10 7.61 8.35
N PRO A 82 15.86 6.52 8.52
CA PRO A 82 15.34 5.15 8.60
C PRO A 82 14.28 4.91 9.69
N HIS A 83 14.35 5.64 10.80
CA HIS A 83 13.42 5.46 11.92
C HIS A 83 11.98 5.86 11.55
N HIS A 84 11.80 6.85 10.66
CA HIS A 84 10.46 7.22 10.19
C HIS A 84 9.81 6.06 9.41
N ALA A 85 10.58 5.37 8.55
CA ALA A 85 10.10 4.21 7.80
C ALA A 85 9.66 3.07 8.73
N ILE A 86 10.41 2.82 9.81
CA ILE A 86 10.07 1.82 10.83
C ILE A 86 8.77 2.19 11.55
N ILE A 87 8.58 3.47 11.90
CA ILE A 87 7.36 3.96 12.56
C ILE A 87 6.14 3.79 11.64
N VAL A 88 6.27 4.09 10.34
CA VAL A 88 5.20 3.84 9.34
C VAL A 88 4.81 2.37 9.33
N GLY A 89 5.79 1.48 9.23
CA GLY A 89 5.56 0.05 9.22
C GLY A 89 4.87 -0.45 10.48
N PHE A 90 5.29 0.03 11.65
CA PHE A 90 4.71 -0.32 12.95
C PHE A 90 3.24 0.09 13.04
N ILE A 91 2.96 1.39 12.83
CA ILE A 91 1.59 1.93 12.90
C ILE A 91 0.68 1.21 11.91
N THR A 92 1.18 1.02 10.69
CA THR A 92 0.43 0.33 9.63
C THR A 92 0.16 -1.14 9.99
N GLY A 93 1.13 -1.83 10.58
CA GLY A 93 0.97 -3.22 11.03
C GLY A 93 -0.11 -3.37 12.10
N VAL A 94 -0.16 -2.45 13.07
CA VAL A 94 -1.24 -2.43 14.08
C VAL A 94 -2.59 -2.18 13.42
N LEU A 95 -2.71 -1.13 12.60
CA LEU A 95 -3.97 -0.76 11.95
C LEU A 95 -4.48 -1.83 10.99
N SER A 96 -3.59 -2.48 10.24
CA SER A 96 -3.96 -3.50 9.26
C SER A 96 -4.54 -4.76 9.92
N VAL A 97 -4.09 -5.11 11.12
CA VAL A 97 -4.64 -6.25 11.88
C VAL A 97 -5.95 -5.90 12.60
N VAL A 98 -6.08 -4.67 13.13
CA VAL A 98 -7.28 -4.22 13.88
C VAL A 98 -8.45 -3.87 12.95
N GLY A 99 -8.20 -3.45 11.71
CA GLY A 99 -9.24 -3.16 10.72
C GLY A 99 -8.88 -1.98 9.82
N HIS A 100 -9.01 -2.18 8.51
CA HIS A 100 -8.55 -1.25 7.49
C HIS A 100 -9.49 -0.05 7.29
N VAL A 101 -9.14 1.12 7.84
CA VAL A 101 -9.42 2.44 7.22
C VAL A 101 -8.37 3.45 7.68
N ALA A 102 -7.74 4.17 6.74
CA ALA A 102 -6.91 5.38 6.93
C ALA A 102 -5.37 5.28 7.03
N VAL A 103 -4.72 4.28 6.43
CA VAL A 103 -3.24 4.26 6.31
C VAL A 103 -2.70 5.31 5.32
N THR A 104 -3.49 5.70 4.30
CA THR A 104 -3.07 6.64 3.24
C THR A 104 -3.00 8.11 3.70
N ALA A 105 -3.56 8.47 4.87
CA ALA A 105 -3.50 9.83 5.40
C ALA A 105 -2.12 10.19 6.00
N LEU A 106 -1.26 9.20 6.24
CA LEU A 106 0.05 9.38 6.84
C LEU A 106 1.08 10.05 5.90
N SER A 107 0.90 9.95 4.59
CA SER A 107 1.78 10.61 3.61
C SER A 107 1.72 12.14 3.69
N VAL A 108 0.51 12.69 3.92
CA VAL A 108 0.29 14.13 4.12
C VAL A 108 0.99 14.60 5.40
N PHE A 109 0.97 13.78 6.46
CA PHE A 109 1.69 14.08 7.70
C PHE A 109 3.21 14.15 7.47
N PHE A 110 3.81 13.21 6.74
CA PHE A 110 5.25 13.27 6.42
C PHE A 110 5.62 14.45 5.53
N ALA A 111 4.75 14.85 4.60
CA ALA A 111 4.98 16.04 3.79
C ALA A 111 5.03 17.32 4.63
N LEU A 112 4.32 17.37 5.77
CA LEU A 112 4.30 18.51 6.69
C LEU A 112 5.38 18.43 7.79
N TRP A 113 5.81 17.23 8.18
CA TRP A 113 6.76 17.03 9.28
C TRP A 113 8.22 17.19 8.87
N ASN A 114 8.59 16.91 7.62
CA ASN A 114 9.97 17.00 7.18
C ASN A 114 10.33 18.43 6.75
N ASN A 115 11.43 18.98 7.29
CA ASN A 115 11.88 20.32 6.94
C ASN A 115 12.55 20.34 5.55
N PRO A 116 12.19 21.28 4.65
CA PRO A 116 12.77 21.38 3.30
C PRO A 116 14.29 21.58 3.30
N ALA A 117 14.83 22.17 4.37
CA ALA A 117 16.26 22.43 4.55
C ALA A 117 17.11 21.14 4.59
N ASP A 118 16.53 20.04 5.11
CA ASP A 118 17.24 18.76 5.27
C ASP A 118 17.46 18.03 3.93
N TYR A 119 16.72 18.41 2.89
CA TYR A 119 16.80 17.82 1.55
C TYR A 119 17.89 18.45 0.66
N GLY A 120 18.39 19.63 1.02
CA GLY A 120 19.37 20.39 0.23
C GLY A 120 18.92 20.64 -1.22
N PRO A 121 19.85 20.81 -2.19
CA PRO A 121 19.52 21.05 -3.61
C PRO A 121 18.87 19.84 -4.31
N ARG A 122 18.66 18.72 -3.60
CA ARG A 122 18.09 17.48 -4.16
C ARG A 122 16.56 17.49 -4.15
N ILE A 123 15.91 18.37 -3.37
CA ILE A 123 14.44 18.46 -3.30
C ILE A 123 13.81 18.82 -4.64
N HIS A 124 14.50 19.65 -5.43
CA HIS A 124 14.05 20.10 -6.75
C HIS A 124 14.03 19.01 -7.81
N LYS A 125 14.76 17.90 -7.60
CA LYS A 125 14.70 16.73 -8.49
C LYS A 125 13.55 15.79 -8.13
N ILE A 126 13.20 15.70 -6.85
CA ILE A 126 12.07 14.90 -6.36
C ILE A 126 10.75 15.63 -6.64
N TYR A 127 10.72 16.95 -6.40
CA TYR A 127 9.58 17.83 -6.65
C TYR A 127 9.98 18.95 -7.62
N PRO A 128 9.85 18.74 -8.95
CA PRO A 128 10.32 19.70 -9.96
C PRO A 128 9.59 21.04 -9.96
N TYR A 129 8.41 21.11 -9.34
CA TYR A 129 7.61 22.33 -9.21
C TYR A 129 7.76 23.03 -7.85
N TYR A 130 8.63 22.52 -6.97
CA TYR A 130 8.93 23.16 -5.70
C TYR A 130 9.67 24.49 -5.91
N LYS A 131 9.50 25.45 -5.00
CA LYS A 131 10.11 26.78 -5.10
C LYS A 131 11.62 26.70 -5.32
N GLY A 132 12.08 27.21 -6.46
CA GLY A 132 13.49 27.16 -6.89
C GLY A 132 13.88 25.93 -7.73
N GLY A 133 12.91 25.14 -8.22
CA GLY A 133 13.14 23.94 -9.02
C GLY A 133 13.36 24.20 -10.51
N GLU A 134 13.88 23.18 -11.22
CA GLU A 134 14.26 23.26 -12.64
C GLU A 134 13.10 23.69 -13.56
N ARG A 135 11.83 23.49 -13.16
CA ARG A 135 10.65 23.92 -13.92
C ARG A 135 10.08 25.28 -13.50
N GLY A 136 10.79 26.05 -12.66
CA GLY A 136 10.40 27.41 -12.28
C GLY A 136 9.08 27.50 -11.49
N GLY A 137 8.72 26.46 -10.74
CA GLY A 137 7.51 26.46 -9.91
C GLY A 137 7.68 27.27 -8.61
N ASP A 138 6.58 27.81 -8.07
CA ASP A 138 6.53 28.56 -6.81
C ASP A 138 5.77 27.78 -5.71
N ARG A 139 5.83 26.44 -5.74
CA ARG A 139 5.12 25.61 -4.75
C ARG A 139 5.90 25.52 -3.46
N ASP A 140 5.26 25.94 -2.37
CA ASP A 140 5.75 25.74 -1.00
C ASP A 140 5.28 24.38 -0.45
N GLN A 141 5.84 23.96 0.70
CA GLN A 141 5.55 22.68 1.36
C GLN A 141 4.04 22.49 1.62
N TYR A 142 3.36 23.53 2.10
CA TYR A 142 1.91 23.52 2.32
C TYR A 142 1.12 23.32 1.03
N ILE A 143 1.54 24.00 -0.05
CA ILE A 143 0.90 23.88 -1.36
C ILE A 143 1.11 22.45 -1.90
N GLN A 144 2.32 21.90 -1.77
CA GLN A 144 2.63 20.54 -2.21
C GLN A 144 1.80 19.49 -1.44
N ALA A 145 1.61 19.66 -0.13
CA ALA A 145 0.74 18.80 0.68
C ALA A 145 -0.73 18.89 0.24
N LEU A 146 -1.24 20.09 -0.07
CA LEU A 146 -2.60 20.27 -0.59
C LEU A 146 -2.80 19.59 -1.95
N PHE A 147 -1.81 19.62 -2.83
CA PHE A 147 -1.86 18.88 -4.11
C PHE A 147 -1.83 17.36 -3.92
N GLN A 148 -1.13 16.84 -2.91
CA GLN A 148 -1.20 15.42 -2.57
C GLN A 148 -2.60 15.04 -2.04
N LEU A 149 -3.17 15.88 -1.18
CA LEU A 149 -4.52 15.67 -0.64
C LEU A 149 -5.59 15.72 -1.74
N SER A 150 -5.52 16.70 -2.65
CA SER A 150 -6.44 16.78 -3.77
C SER A 150 -6.31 15.57 -4.71
N GLY A 151 -5.10 15.06 -4.91
CA GLY A 151 -4.85 13.81 -5.63
C GLY A 151 -5.57 12.62 -4.99
N ILE A 152 -5.50 12.47 -3.66
CA ILE A 152 -6.24 11.43 -2.92
C ILE A 152 -7.76 11.58 -3.14
N PHE A 153 -8.29 12.80 -3.07
CA PHE A 153 -9.71 13.03 -3.28
C PHE A 153 -10.17 12.68 -4.70
N ILE A 154 -9.43 13.13 -5.72
CA ILE A 154 -9.75 12.87 -7.13
C ILE A 154 -9.67 11.37 -7.44
N THR A 155 -8.62 10.70 -6.96
CA THR A 155 -8.47 9.24 -7.15
C THR A 155 -9.59 8.45 -6.49
N LEU A 156 -10.00 8.82 -5.28
CA LEU A 156 -11.14 8.19 -4.60
C LEU A 156 -12.44 8.41 -5.37
N LEU A 157 -12.71 9.64 -5.81
CA LEU A 157 -13.90 9.96 -6.59
C LEU A 157 -13.94 9.16 -7.90
N ALA A 158 -12.84 9.14 -8.64
CA ALA A 158 -12.71 8.38 -9.88
C ALA A 158 -12.91 6.87 -9.65
N ALA A 159 -12.34 6.31 -8.58
CA ALA A 159 -12.50 4.90 -8.22
C ALA A 159 -13.96 4.56 -7.87
N ILE A 160 -14.66 5.42 -7.13
CA ILE A 160 -16.07 5.21 -6.79
C ILE A 160 -16.95 5.26 -8.05
N LEU A 161 -16.79 6.31 -8.87
CA LEU A 161 -17.60 6.49 -10.07
C LEU A 161 -17.37 5.37 -11.09
N SER A 162 -16.10 5.01 -11.34
CA SER A 162 -15.77 3.89 -12.23
C SER A 162 -16.22 2.55 -11.66
N GLY A 163 -16.08 2.31 -10.35
CA GLY A 163 -16.55 1.10 -9.68
C GLY A 163 -18.07 0.92 -9.76
N ILE A 164 -18.85 2.00 -9.58
CA ILE A 164 -20.31 1.98 -9.75
C ILE A 164 -20.65 1.65 -11.20
N PHE A 165 -20.00 2.33 -12.16
CA PHE A 165 -20.23 2.10 -13.58
C PHE A 165 -19.91 0.66 -14.00
N THR A 166 -18.74 0.15 -13.64
CA THR A 166 -18.34 -1.24 -13.89
C THR A 166 -19.29 -2.22 -13.20
N GLY A 167 -19.71 -1.93 -11.96
CA GLY A 167 -20.69 -2.74 -11.23
C GLY A 167 -22.05 -2.82 -11.93
N LEU A 168 -22.51 -1.71 -12.53
CA LEU A 168 -23.75 -1.68 -13.33
C LEU A 168 -23.60 -2.53 -14.61
N ILE A 169 -22.45 -2.47 -15.28
CA ILE A 169 -22.17 -3.29 -16.48
C ILE A 169 -22.16 -4.79 -16.13
N VAL A 170 -21.48 -5.18 -15.05
CA VAL A 170 -21.38 -6.58 -14.64
C VAL A 170 -22.74 -7.14 -14.24
N ARG A 171 -23.66 -6.32 -13.70
CA ARG A 171 -25.03 -6.75 -13.39
C ARG A 171 -25.93 -7.00 -14.60
N LEU A 172 -25.51 -6.65 -15.81
CA LEU A 172 -26.31 -6.92 -17.01
C LEU A 172 -26.40 -8.43 -17.26
N ARG A 173 -27.58 -8.94 -17.58
CA ARG A 173 -27.86 -10.38 -17.80
C ARG A 173 -27.23 -10.95 -19.10
N ILE A 174 -26.31 -10.23 -19.71
CA ILE A 174 -25.57 -10.64 -20.91
C ILE A 174 -24.44 -11.62 -20.51
N TRP A 175 -23.96 -11.54 -19.27
CA TRP A 175 -22.88 -12.38 -18.76
C TRP A 175 -23.38 -13.69 -18.16
N TYR A 176 -22.53 -14.73 -18.22
CA TYR A 176 -22.76 -15.99 -17.54
C TYR A 176 -22.57 -15.82 -16.03
N HIS A 177 -23.66 -15.62 -15.30
CA HIS A 177 -23.67 -15.48 -13.85
C HIS A 177 -23.87 -16.85 -13.19
N ILE A 178 -22.99 -17.19 -12.23
CA ILE A 178 -23.18 -18.39 -11.40
C ILE A 178 -24.33 -18.12 -10.40
N PRO A 179 -25.21 -19.09 -10.16
CA PRO A 179 -26.21 -18.99 -9.10
C PRO A 179 -25.57 -18.71 -7.74
N ASN A 180 -26.13 -17.75 -6.99
CA ASN A 180 -25.60 -17.26 -5.70
C ASN A 180 -25.47 -18.33 -4.58
N GLN A 181 -25.88 -19.58 -4.82
CA GLN A 181 -25.94 -20.61 -3.79
C GLN A 181 -24.55 -21.13 -3.40
N ILE A 182 -23.54 -21.07 -4.28
CA ILE A 182 -22.16 -21.49 -3.93
C ILE A 182 -21.11 -20.67 -4.70
N SER A 183 -20.77 -19.47 -4.22
CA SER A 183 -19.84 -18.55 -4.87
C SER A 183 -18.35 -18.89 -4.71
N TRP A 184 -18.02 -19.96 -3.97
CA TRP A 184 -16.64 -20.32 -3.59
C TRP A 184 -16.19 -21.67 -4.16
N GLU A 185 -16.96 -22.24 -5.08
CA GLU A 185 -16.64 -23.53 -5.70
C GLU A 185 -16.13 -23.35 -7.14
N ASP A 186 -14.95 -23.94 -7.38
CA ASP A 186 -14.32 -24.02 -8.70
C ASP A 186 -15.09 -24.94 -9.67
N THR A 187 -16.02 -25.75 -9.18
CA THR A 187 -16.85 -26.72 -9.93
C THR A 187 -17.71 -26.06 -11.01
N ASN A 188 -18.07 -24.79 -10.83
CA ASN A 188 -18.86 -24.04 -11.79
C ASN A 188 -18.06 -23.60 -13.04
N TYR A 189 -16.73 -23.59 -12.95
CA TYR A 189 -15.84 -23.13 -14.02
C TYR A 189 -14.92 -24.23 -14.57
N TYR A 190 -14.51 -25.18 -13.73
CA TYR A 190 -13.52 -26.20 -14.06
C TYR A 190 -14.13 -27.60 -14.03
N LYS A 191 -14.01 -28.31 -15.17
CA LYS A 191 -14.43 -29.70 -15.29
C LYS A 191 -13.56 -30.58 -14.38
N GLY A 192 -14.17 -31.26 -13.41
CA GLY A 192 -13.47 -32.18 -12.50
C GLY A 192 -13.00 -31.57 -11.17
N ALA A 193 -13.41 -30.34 -10.82
CA ALA A 193 -13.06 -29.72 -9.54
C ALA A 193 -13.77 -30.32 -8.30
N GLN A 194 -14.58 -31.38 -8.46
CA GLN A 194 -14.97 -32.24 -7.34
C GLN A 194 -13.75 -33.05 -6.89
N PHE A 195 -12.89 -32.43 -6.09
CA PHE A 195 -11.88 -33.15 -5.32
C PHE A 195 -12.56 -33.93 -4.20
N ALA A 196 -13.10 -35.10 -4.55
CA ALA A 196 -13.42 -36.13 -3.58
C ALA A 196 -12.10 -36.74 -3.06
N LEU A 197 -11.46 -36.07 -2.09
CA LEU A 197 -10.32 -36.65 -1.35
C LEU A 197 -10.74 -37.92 -0.59
N PHE A 198 -12.05 -38.09 -0.38
CA PHE A 198 -12.70 -39.36 -0.10
C PHE A 198 -13.85 -39.52 -1.09
N GLY A 199 -13.72 -40.49 -2.00
CA GLY A 199 -14.71 -40.80 -3.03
C GLY A 199 -16.12 -40.99 -2.47
N LYS A 200 -17.11 -40.68 -3.31
CA LYS A 200 -18.32 -41.48 -3.34
C LYS A 200 -18.19 -42.48 -4.47
#